data_AF-A0A429SQM0-F1
#
_entry.id   AF-A0A429SQM0-F1
#
_cell.length_a   1.000
_cell.length_b   1.000
_cell.length_c   1.000
_cell.angle_alpha   90.00
_cell.angle_beta   90.00
_cell.angle_gamma   90.00
#
_symmetry.space_group_name_H-M   'P 1'
#
loop_
_entity.id
_entity.type
_entity.pdbx_description
1 polymer ?
#
loop_
_entity_poly.entity_id
_entity_poly.type
_entity_poly.pdbx_seq_one_letter_code
_entity_poly.pdbx_strand_id
1 'polypeptide(L)'
;MTDHVQPSRPGSDGTATAAGDGESVYRPHHYTARRPPEAGGEPAGTLTLPAVQSVLDGLPGSVTFLLPVFDADGEVTDFHIAAASPDALDIGARRGKELIGLSVAGTYPTVVGSPLWEGYLGALKTGVRWEGEPFEYEEVLAGIPRLSRFAVRASASLGGLVVSWVRLDSGEREQRRLAVMQRLGGMGWADWDLVRNTITWSDETYTIFDRDRAAGPMTLEELTAYVLPEDLPELSAAVERLLGSCRPVDHTFRLTTAGGEVRHMRVVAEAESDVHGHPVEVHGFFQDLTATKRAQAQLLESQQAALAHRSQLTAERDVAERLQHALLPLTHQSLTLAGLTVDVAYHPLQEGLNVGGDWYSAIKLPDGSALLVIGDVAGHGLDAVATMAQLRFTAKGMAITGMPLPAILTRLNTLLLHTAERSFSTATMIMAHYDPATSKLTWVQAGHPPPLLLRRGGAEYLTPPAGILLGAVPAPRYEAASMHLRPGDQLLLYTDGLIEKPREDLDTSLARLAGAAVRSAADRGGLDGILNALVDPVTRRDDVCALHVSLRSPAAPGPAVSASAVS
;
A
#
# COMPACT_ATOMS: atom_id res chain seq x y z
N MET A 1 10.85 27.52 21.03
CA MET A 1 12.13 28.07 20.57
C MET A 1 12.23 27.68 19.11
N THR A 2 11.65 28.54 18.29
CA THR A 2 11.29 28.34 16.89
C THR A 2 11.97 29.47 16.16
N ASP A 3 12.97 29.16 15.33
CA ASP A 3 13.57 30.15 14.44
C ASP A 3 13.48 29.66 12.99
N HIS A 4 12.56 30.32 12.27
CA HIS A 4 12.48 30.38 10.83
C HIS A 4 13.40 31.52 10.36
N VAL A 5 14.32 31.25 9.43
CA VAL A 5 14.98 32.31 8.65
C VAL A 5 15.09 31.89 7.18
N GLN A 6 14.27 32.52 6.35
CA GLN A 6 14.46 32.68 4.90
C GLN A 6 15.25 33.98 4.65
N PRO A 7 16.08 34.08 3.60
CA PRO A 7 16.48 35.36 3.05
C PRO A 7 15.92 35.60 1.63
N SER A 8 15.04 36.59 1.58
CA SER A 8 14.89 37.72 0.66
C SER A 8 15.60 37.75 -0.71
N ARG A 9 14.78 38.01 -1.75
CA ARG A 9 15.16 38.63 -3.04
C ARG A 9 15.67 40.08 -2.85
N PRO A 10 16.47 40.59 -3.80
CA PRO A 10 16.46 42.01 -4.15
C PRO A 10 15.87 42.25 -5.55
N GLY A 11 15.16 43.37 -5.65
CA GLY A 11 14.54 43.90 -6.86
C GLY A 11 15.46 44.81 -7.68
N SER A 12 14.85 45.25 -8.78
CA SER A 12 15.29 46.14 -9.85
C SER A 12 15.72 47.55 -9.45
N ASP A 13 16.69 48.08 -10.19
CA ASP A 13 16.83 49.45 -10.74
C ASP A 13 18.13 49.40 -11.57
N GLY A 14 18.32 49.96 -12.76
CA GLY A 14 17.75 51.11 -13.44
C GLY A 14 18.91 51.76 -14.21
N THR A 15 18.65 52.16 -15.45
CA THR A 15 19.24 53.29 -16.22
C THR A 15 19.73 52.93 -17.61
N ALA A 16 19.06 53.60 -18.55
CA ALA A 16 19.41 53.75 -19.95
C ALA A 16 20.52 54.80 -20.11
N THR A 17 21.37 54.62 -21.12
CA THR A 17 22.10 55.70 -21.77
C THR A 17 22.10 55.46 -23.27
N ALA A 18 21.53 56.43 -23.98
CA ALA A 18 21.47 56.53 -25.43
C ALA A 18 22.74 57.19 -25.99
N ALA A 19 23.22 56.68 -27.13
CA ALA A 19 24.00 57.34 -28.17
C ALA A 19 24.27 56.27 -29.25
N GLY A 20 24.10 56.46 -30.55
CA GLY A 20 23.72 57.60 -31.34
C GLY A 20 23.56 57.12 -32.79
N ASP A 21 22.86 57.93 -33.57
CA ASP A 21 22.48 57.69 -34.96
C ASP A 21 23.63 57.25 -35.87
N GLY A 22 23.34 56.21 -36.66
CA GLY A 22 24.12 55.79 -37.81
C GLY A 22 23.16 55.17 -38.82
N GLU A 23 22.45 56.01 -39.57
CA GLU A 23 21.71 55.64 -40.78
C GLU A 23 22.66 54.90 -41.75
N SER A 24 22.71 53.58 -41.64
CA SER A 24 23.23 52.72 -42.70
C SER A 24 22.06 52.37 -43.59
N VAL A 25 21.95 53.14 -44.68
CA VAL A 25 21.05 52.90 -45.80
C VAL A 25 21.34 51.50 -46.35
N TYR A 26 20.54 50.51 -45.94
CA TYR A 26 20.53 49.19 -46.57
C TYR A 26 19.99 49.35 -47.99
N ARG A 27 20.91 49.37 -48.97
CA ARG A 27 20.57 49.17 -50.37
C ARG A 27 20.57 47.67 -50.64
N PRO A 28 19.47 47.07 -51.15
CA PRO A 28 19.52 45.69 -51.62
C PRO A 28 20.47 45.65 -52.83
N HIS A 29 21.58 44.94 -52.70
CA HIS A 29 22.35 44.54 -53.86
C HIS A 29 21.51 43.52 -54.63
N HIS A 30 20.89 43.95 -55.72
CA HIS A 30 20.25 43.06 -56.69
C HIS A 30 21.31 42.18 -57.34
N TYR A 31 21.52 40.99 -56.79
CA TYR A 31 22.39 39.98 -57.38
C TYR A 31 21.63 39.24 -58.48
N THR A 32 22.09 39.41 -59.71
CA THR A 32 21.38 39.04 -60.93
C THR A 32 22.23 38.05 -61.75
N ALA A 33 21.64 36.90 -62.07
CA ALA A 33 22.15 35.88 -62.97
C ALA A 33 21.32 35.89 -64.27
N ARG A 34 21.77 36.66 -65.27
CA ARG A 34 21.16 36.74 -66.60
C ARG A 34 21.29 35.45 -67.42
N ARG A 35 20.24 35.14 -68.18
CA ARG A 35 20.19 34.11 -69.24
C ARG A 35 21.44 34.18 -70.14
N PRO A 36 22.19 33.08 -70.33
CA PRO A 36 23.25 33.04 -71.33
C PRO A 36 22.65 33.15 -72.75
N PRO A 37 23.33 33.82 -73.71
CA PRO A 37 22.81 34.01 -75.06
C PRO A 37 22.56 32.65 -75.75
N GLU A 38 21.44 32.52 -76.46
CA GLU A 38 21.12 31.32 -77.23
C GLU A 38 22.16 31.14 -78.35
N ALA A 39 23.09 30.22 -78.12
CA ALA A 39 24.00 29.75 -79.17
C ALA A 39 23.19 28.89 -80.15
N GLY A 40 22.87 29.46 -81.31
CA GLY A 40 22.35 28.71 -82.44
C GLY A 40 23.37 27.68 -82.90
N GLY A 41 23.10 26.41 -82.59
CA GLY A 41 23.86 25.25 -83.04
C GLY A 41 23.42 24.01 -82.26
N GLU A 42 22.86 23.00 -82.95
CA GLU A 42 22.46 21.72 -82.32
C GLU A 42 23.65 21.08 -81.55
N PRO A 43 23.53 20.83 -80.24
CA PRO A 43 24.59 20.20 -79.47
C PRO A 43 24.50 18.68 -79.56
N ALA A 44 25.66 18.04 -79.75
CA ALA A 44 25.82 16.60 -79.63
C ALA A 44 25.36 16.12 -78.23
N GLY A 45 24.35 15.23 -78.21
CA GLY A 45 23.97 14.43 -77.05
C GLY A 45 23.25 15.17 -75.91
N THR A 46 22.08 15.75 -76.17
CA THR A 46 21.24 16.33 -75.09
C THR A 46 20.64 15.20 -74.23
N LEU A 47 21.14 15.02 -73.00
CA LEU A 47 20.51 14.15 -71.99
C LEU A 47 19.09 14.68 -71.70
N THR A 48 18.08 13.84 -71.93
CA THR A 48 16.68 14.20 -71.67
C THR A 48 16.37 14.10 -70.18
N LEU A 49 15.39 14.85 -69.68
CA LEU A 49 14.97 14.79 -68.26
C LEU A 49 14.69 13.36 -67.74
N PRO A 50 14.06 12.44 -68.52
CA PRO A 50 13.93 11.04 -68.12
C PRO A 50 15.26 10.33 -67.86
N ALA A 51 16.33 10.67 -68.61
CA ALA A 51 17.66 10.11 -68.37
C ALA A 51 18.27 10.62 -67.07
N VAL A 52 18.09 11.91 -66.74
CA VAL A 52 18.52 12.49 -65.45
C VAL A 52 17.78 11.83 -64.29
N GLN A 53 16.47 11.63 -64.40
CA GLN A 53 15.69 10.93 -63.38
C GLN A 53 16.17 9.48 -63.19
N SER A 54 16.46 8.75 -64.28
CA SER A 54 16.98 7.38 -64.19
C SER A 54 18.34 7.31 -63.48
N VAL A 55 19.18 8.34 -63.60
CA VAL A 55 20.45 8.42 -62.86
C VAL A 55 20.18 8.66 -61.38
N LEU A 56 19.31 9.61 -61.03
CA LEU A 56 18.97 9.89 -59.63
C LEU A 56 18.26 8.73 -58.94
N ASP A 57 17.45 7.94 -59.65
CA ASP A 57 16.80 6.73 -59.13
C ASP A 57 17.81 5.69 -58.61
N GLY A 58 19.07 5.72 -59.09
CA GLY A 58 20.16 4.83 -58.68
C GLY A 58 21.13 5.41 -57.66
N LEU A 59 20.99 6.67 -57.24
CA LEU A 59 21.90 7.31 -56.28
C LEU A 59 21.38 7.19 -54.84
N PRO A 60 22.23 6.80 -53.86
CA PRO A 60 21.87 6.84 -52.45
C PRO A 60 21.88 8.27 -51.92
N GLY A 61 20.98 8.56 -50.98
CA GLY A 61 20.91 9.85 -50.29
C GLY A 61 20.04 10.89 -51.00
N SER A 62 19.79 12.01 -50.31
CA SER A 62 18.88 13.06 -50.78
C SER A 62 19.55 13.95 -51.84
N VAL A 63 19.18 13.74 -53.11
CA VAL A 63 19.72 14.47 -54.27
C VAL A 63 18.58 14.92 -55.18
N THR A 64 18.63 16.17 -55.64
CA THR A 64 17.65 16.76 -56.56
C THR A 64 18.33 17.43 -57.73
N PHE A 65 17.66 17.45 -58.88
CA PHE A 65 18.06 18.23 -60.05
C PHE A 65 17.09 19.40 -60.22
N LEU A 66 17.62 20.61 -60.22
CA LEU A 66 16.87 21.86 -60.24
C LEU A 66 17.03 22.56 -61.59
N LEU A 67 15.93 22.99 -62.20
CA LEU A 67 15.94 23.85 -63.38
C LEU A 67 15.62 25.30 -63.00
N PRO A 68 16.41 26.28 -63.46
CA PRO A 68 16.15 27.68 -63.20
C PRO A 68 14.90 28.17 -63.95
N VAL A 69 14.10 29.01 -63.29
CA VAL A 69 12.99 29.76 -63.86
C VAL A 69 13.44 31.21 -63.98
N PHE A 70 13.35 31.77 -65.19
CA PHE A 70 13.80 33.12 -65.48
C PHE A 70 12.64 34.10 -65.65
N ASP A 71 12.83 35.35 -65.23
CA ASP A 71 11.92 36.46 -65.55
C ASP A 71 12.19 37.05 -66.95
N ALA A 72 11.45 38.11 -67.28
CA ALA A 72 11.55 38.83 -68.55
C ALA A 72 12.90 39.56 -68.74
N ASP A 73 13.60 39.88 -67.65
CA ASP A 73 14.93 40.47 -67.66
C ASP A 73 16.04 39.41 -67.73
N GLY A 74 15.65 38.13 -67.73
CA GLY A 74 16.51 36.97 -67.83
C GLY A 74 17.10 36.54 -66.49
N GLU A 75 16.56 37.01 -65.37
CA GLU A 75 17.05 36.71 -64.02
C GLU A 75 16.38 35.48 -63.43
N VAL A 76 17.13 34.66 -62.70
CA VAL A 76 16.57 33.49 -62.02
C VAL A 76 15.67 33.94 -60.87
N THR A 77 14.37 33.76 -61.03
CA THR A 77 13.38 34.05 -59.98
C THR A 77 13.06 32.84 -59.12
N ASP A 78 13.23 31.63 -59.66
CA ASP A 78 12.96 30.40 -58.94
C ASP A 78 13.75 29.20 -59.49
N PHE A 79 13.68 28.08 -58.78
CA PHE A 79 14.11 26.77 -59.27
C PHE A 79 12.96 25.78 -59.18
N HIS A 80 12.75 24.98 -60.22
CA HIS A 80 11.82 23.85 -60.18
C HIS A 80 12.58 22.53 -60.05
N ILE A 81 12.09 21.63 -59.20
CA ILE A 81 12.65 20.29 -59.06
C ILE A 81 12.26 19.48 -60.29
N ALA A 82 13.23 19.19 -61.16
CA ALA A 82 13.00 18.47 -62.41
C ALA A 82 13.27 16.96 -62.29
N ALA A 83 14.08 16.56 -61.31
CA ALA A 83 14.29 15.16 -60.93
C ALA A 83 14.70 15.06 -59.45
N ALA A 84 14.42 13.92 -58.81
CA ALA A 84 14.76 13.68 -57.40
C ALA A 84 15.09 12.21 -57.14
N SER A 85 16.07 11.93 -56.27
CA SER A 85 16.41 10.58 -55.82
C SER A 85 15.32 10.02 -54.88
N PRO A 86 15.22 8.68 -54.70
CA PRO A 86 14.19 8.07 -53.84
C PRO A 86 14.25 8.54 -52.37
N ASP A 87 15.44 8.86 -51.89
CA ASP A 87 15.70 9.31 -50.52
C ASP A 87 15.50 10.83 -50.32
N ALA A 88 15.19 11.58 -51.39
CA ALA A 88 14.88 12.99 -51.29
C ALA A 88 13.54 13.18 -50.55
N LEU A 89 13.54 13.99 -49.49
CA LEU A 89 12.40 14.25 -48.62
C LEU A 89 12.29 15.76 -48.39
N ASP A 90 11.09 16.31 -48.50
CA ASP A 90 10.84 17.71 -48.14
C ASP A 90 10.12 17.88 -46.80
N ILE A 91 9.90 19.14 -46.42
CA ILE A 91 9.17 19.53 -45.19
C ILE A 91 7.70 19.14 -45.19
N GLY A 92 7.10 18.90 -46.36
CA GLY A 92 5.73 18.42 -46.51
C GLY A 92 5.62 16.89 -46.41
N ALA A 93 6.70 16.21 -46.03
CA ALA A 93 6.85 14.76 -46.01
C ALA A 93 6.69 14.07 -47.39
N ARG A 94 6.80 14.83 -48.49
CA ARG A 94 6.78 14.31 -49.85
C ARG A 94 8.12 13.67 -50.18
N ARG A 95 8.09 12.54 -50.89
CA ARG A 95 9.29 11.74 -51.16
C ARG A 95 9.57 11.53 -52.64
N GLY A 96 10.85 11.58 -52.99
CA GLY A 96 11.38 11.24 -54.30
C GLY A 96 10.59 11.92 -55.43
N LYS A 97 9.95 11.12 -56.29
CA LYS A 97 9.23 11.61 -57.48
C LYS A 97 8.05 12.55 -57.16
N GLU A 98 7.52 12.55 -55.94
CA GLU A 98 6.48 13.48 -55.49
C GLU A 98 6.98 14.93 -55.41
N LEU A 99 8.30 15.13 -55.39
CA LEU A 99 8.93 16.44 -55.37
C LEU A 99 9.02 17.09 -56.76
N ILE A 100 8.88 16.30 -57.83
CA ILE A 100 9.06 16.77 -59.20
C ILE A 100 7.96 17.77 -59.58
N GLY A 101 8.36 18.90 -60.16
CA GLY A 101 7.48 20.00 -60.55
C GLY A 101 7.25 21.04 -59.45
N LEU A 102 7.75 20.81 -58.24
CA LEU A 102 7.65 21.78 -57.16
C LEU A 102 8.62 22.93 -57.32
N SER A 103 8.14 24.11 -56.95
CA SER A 103 8.94 25.34 -56.81
C SER A 103 9.77 25.28 -55.52
N VAL A 104 11.05 25.63 -55.61
CA VAL A 104 11.94 25.73 -54.46
C VAL A 104 11.55 26.94 -53.60
N ALA A 105 11.25 28.10 -54.19
CA ALA A 105 10.79 29.27 -53.44
C ALA A 105 9.44 29.02 -52.74
N GLY A 106 8.55 28.24 -53.35
CA GLY A 106 7.25 27.86 -52.77
C GLY A 106 7.35 26.77 -51.71
N THR A 107 8.26 25.80 -51.89
CA THR A 107 8.43 24.69 -50.94
C THR A 107 9.33 25.09 -49.77
N TYR A 108 10.30 25.97 -49.99
CA TYR A 108 11.25 26.45 -49.00
C TYR A 108 11.38 27.98 -49.03
N PRO A 109 10.35 28.74 -48.63
CA PRO A 109 10.38 30.21 -48.70
C PRO A 109 11.54 30.85 -47.96
N THR A 110 11.99 30.22 -46.86
CA THR A 110 13.12 30.68 -46.04
C THR A 110 14.49 30.51 -46.71
N VAL A 111 14.57 29.73 -47.80
CA VAL A 111 15.80 29.56 -48.57
C VAL A 111 16.06 30.78 -49.45
N VAL A 112 15.02 31.44 -49.98
CA VAL A 112 15.18 32.61 -50.86
C VAL A 112 15.86 33.76 -50.12
N GLY A 113 16.96 34.27 -50.67
CA GLY A 113 17.78 35.32 -50.04
C GLY A 113 18.71 34.83 -48.92
N SER A 114 18.78 33.52 -48.68
CA SER A 114 19.77 32.93 -47.77
C SER A 114 21.11 32.67 -48.48
N PRO A 115 22.21 32.43 -47.73
CA PRO A 115 23.49 32.01 -48.33
C PRO A 115 23.38 30.76 -49.20
N LEU A 116 22.41 29.88 -48.93
CA LEU A 116 22.12 28.71 -49.75
C LEU A 116 21.59 29.09 -51.14
N TRP A 117 20.71 30.10 -51.21
CA TRP A 117 20.19 30.62 -52.48
C TRP A 117 21.25 31.34 -53.29
N GLU A 118 22.06 32.16 -52.63
CA GLU A 118 23.23 32.81 -53.25
C GLU A 118 24.21 31.76 -53.78
N GLY A 119 24.42 30.67 -53.05
CA GLY A 119 25.21 29.52 -53.46
C GLY A 119 24.69 28.84 -54.72
N TYR A 120 23.37 28.65 -54.84
CA TYR A 120 22.75 28.08 -56.05
C TYR A 120 22.92 29.00 -57.26
N LEU A 121 22.63 30.29 -57.11
CA LEU A 121 22.79 31.29 -58.17
C LEU A 121 24.25 31.40 -58.61
N GLY A 122 25.19 31.40 -57.66
CA GLY A 122 26.62 31.43 -57.90
C GLY A 122 27.11 30.18 -58.64
N ALA A 123 26.70 28.99 -58.19
CA ALA A 123 27.05 27.72 -58.84
C ALA A 123 26.53 27.66 -60.27
N LEU A 124 25.28 28.09 -60.51
CA LEU A 124 24.67 28.10 -61.84
C LEU A 124 25.38 29.08 -62.79
N LYS A 125 25.73 30.27 -62.32
CA LYS A 125 26.36 31.33 -63.13
C LYS A 125 27.83 31.04 -63.45
N THR A 126 28.57 30.52 -62.47
CA THR A 126 30.03 30.35 -62.59
C THR A 126 30.43 28.95 -63.07
N GLY A 127 29.54 27.96 -62.92
CA GLY A 127 29.83 26.55 -63.18
C GLY A 127 30.70 25.89 -62.10
N VAL A 128 31.12 26.63 -61.07
CA VAL A 128 31.92 26.11 -59.96
C VAL A 128 31.01 25.49 -58.90
N ARG A 129 31.38 24.31 -58.39
CA ARG A 129 30.64 23.66 -57.30
C ARG A 129 30.62 24.53 -56.04
N TRP A 130 29.47 24.61 -55.40
CA TRP A 130 29.29 25.28 -54.12
C TRP A 130 29.02 24.26 -53.01
N GLU A 131 29.62 24.49 -51.85
CA GLU A 131 29.43 23.70 -50.64
C GLU A 131 29.12 24.66 -49.49
N GLY A 132 27.95 24.49 -48.88
CA GLY A 132 27.48 25.34 -47.79
C GLY A 132 27.94 24.84 -46.43
N GLU A 133 28.15 25.80 -45.52
CA GLU A 133 28.36 25.50 -44.10
C GLU A 133 27.14 24.78 -43.50
N PRO A 134 27.34 23.82 -42.58
CA PRO A 134 26.23 23.13 -41.95
C PRO A 134 25.30 24.09 -41.20
N PHE A 135 24.00 24.03 -41.50
CA PHE A 135 22.99 24.88 -40.88
C PHE A 135 21.90 24.05 -40.19
N GLU A 136 21.23 24.66 -39.22
CA GLU A 136 20.07 24.08 -38.56
C GLU A 136 18.80 24.45 -39.32
N TYR A 137 17.93 23.48 -39.51
CA TYR A 137 16.67 23.64 -40.19
C TYR A 137 15.57 22.95 -39.41
N GLU A 138 14.45 23.66 -39.21
CA GLU A 138 13.29 23.14 -38.51
C GLU A 138 12.40 22.36 -39.48
N GLU A 139 12.39 21.04 -39.33
CA GLU A 139 11.51 20.15 -40.08
C GLU A 139 10.24 19.87 -39.28
N VAL A 140 9.08 19.93 -39.94
CA VAL A 140 7.80 19.51 -39.35
C VAL A 140 7.48 18.11 -39.85
N LEU A 141 7.88 17.09 -39.08
CA LEU A 141 7.53 15.70 -39.37
C LEU A 141 6.34 15.29 -38.51
N ALA A 142 5.22 14.93 -39.14
CA ALA A 142 3.97 14.55 -38.46
C ALA A 142 3.45 15.60 -37.46
N GLY A 143 3.59 16.89 -37.79
CA GLY A 143 3.07 18.01 -36.98
C GLY A 143 3.93 18.40 -35.77
N ILE A 144 5.12 17.81 -35.59
CA ILE A 144 6.04 18.17 -34.51
C ILE A 144 7.25 18.89 -35.12
N PRO A 145 7.50 20.16 -34.76
CA PRO A 145 8.72 20.85 -35.17
C PRO A 145 9.96 20.19 -34.58
N ARG A 146 10.96 19.91 -35.43
CA ARG A 146 12.24 19.30 -35.06
C ARG A 146 13.38 20.07 -35.70
N LEU A 147 14.31 20.56 -34.89
CA LEU A 147 15.59 21.05 -35.40
C LEU A 147 16.46 19.88 -35.86
N SER A 148 16.90 19.93 -37.12
CA SER A 148 17.89 19.01 -37.68
C SER A 148 18.98 19.78 -38.42
N ARG A 149 20.19 19.22 -38.43
CA ARG A 149 21.38 19.87 -39.00
C ARG A 149 21.71 19.29 -40.37
N PHE A 150 21.89 20.15 -41.37
CA PHE A 150 22.11 19.76 -42.77
C PHE A 150 23.35 20.42 -43.35
N ALA A 151 24.03 19.70 -44.24
CA ALA A 151 25.01 20.26 -45.17
C ALA A 151 24.49 20.11 -46.61
N VAL A 152 24.68 21.15 -47.43
CA VAL A 152 24.16 21.19 -48.81
C VAL A 152 25.27 21.49 -49.79
N ARG A 153 25.26 20.79 -50.93
CA ARG A 153 26.19 21.01 -52.05
C ARG A 153 25.40 21.22 -53.33
N ALA A 154 25.84 22.15 -54.17
CA ALA A 154 25.22 22.47 -55.44
C ALA A 154 26.26 22.52 -56.57
N SER A 155 25.95 21.92 -57.72
CA SER A 155 26.83 21.93 -58.89
C SER A 155 26.04 22.12 -60.17
N ALA A 156 26.48 23.03 -61.06
CA ALA A 156 25.85 23.22 -62.36
C ALA A 156 26.06 22.02 -63.29
N SER A 157 25.00 21.60 -63.97
CA SER A 157 25.02 20.52 -64.97
C SER A 157 23.82 20.64 -65.90
N LEU A 158 24.01 20.40 -67.20
CA LEU A 158 22.93 20.31 -68.21
C LEU A 158 21.92 21.48 -68.16
N GLY A 159 22.39 22.71 -67.93
CA GLY A 159 21.53 23.90 -67.83
C GLY A 159 20.74 24.06 -66.52
N GLY A 160 20.98 23.19 -65.53
CA GLY A 160 20.40 23.23 -64.19
C GLY A 160 21.43 23.01 -63.08
N LEU A 161 20.98 22.68 -61.87
CA LEU A 161 21.80 22.38 -60.69
C LEU A 161 21.52 20.96 -60.16
N VAL A 162 22.57 20.20 -59.87
CA VAL A 162 22.48 19.01 -59.01
C VAL A 162 22.73 19.47 -57.57
N VAL A 163 21.79 19.17 -56.67
CA VAL A 163 21.83 19.58 -55.27
C VAL A 163 21.71 18.37 -54.36
N SER A 164 22.67 18.17 -53.46
CA SER A 164 22.66 17.08 -52.47
C SER A 164 22.53 17.62 -51.04
N TRP A 165 21.66 16.99 -50.25
CA TRP A 165 21.44 17.31 -48.83
C TRP A 165 21.88 16.13 -47.96
N VAL A 166 22.71 16.40 -46.95
CA VAL A 166 23.17 15.40 -45.99
C VAL A 166 22.77 15.82 -44.58
N ARG A 167 22.02 14.96 -43.89
CA ARG A 167 21.65 15.15 -42.48
C ARG A 167 22.79 14.68 -41.57
N LEU A 168 23.14 15.49 -40.58
CA LEU A 168 24.32 15.26 -39.73
C LEU A 168 24.01 14.74 -38.31
N ASP A 169 22.74 14.64 -37.88
CA ASP A 169 22.35 14.40 -36.48
C ASP A 169 21.80 12.98 -36.16
N SER A 170 21.84 12.03 -37.10
CA SER A 170 21.23 10.70 -36.94
C SER A 170 22.01 9.74 -36.02
N GLY A 171 23.35 9.76 -36.06
CA GLY A 171 24.20 8.88 -35.24
C GLY A 171 24.21 9.24 -33.74
N GLU A 172 24.21 10.53 -33.41
CA GLU A 172 24.27 10.99 -32.02
C GLU A 172 23.00 10.64 -31.22
N ARG A 173 21.84 10.58 -31.88
CA ARG A 173 20.55 10.31 -31.22
C ARG A 173 20.43 8.85 -30.77
N GLU A 174 20.90 7.92 -31.60
CA GLU A 174 20.86 6.48 -31.26
C GLU A 174 21.84 6.17 -30.12
N GLN A 175 23.03 6.76 -30.16
CA GLN A 175 24.01 6.67 -29.07
C GLN A 175 23.46 7.22 -27.75
N ARG A 176 22.75 8.37 -27.77
CA ARG A 176 22.11 8.92 -26.56
C ARG A 176 21.04 8.01 -25.98
N ARG A 177 20.23 7.34 -26.83
CA ARG A 177 19.20 6.39 -26.37
C ARG A 177 19.82 5.17 -25.71
N LEU A 178 20.84 4.58 -26.31
CA LEU A 178 21.57 3.44 -25.74
C LEU A 178 22.22 3.82 -24.40
N ALA A 179 22.82 5.01 -24.30
CA ALA A 179 23.40 5.49 -23.04
C ALA A 179 22.35 5.72 -21.92
N VAL A 180 21.12 6.11 -22.27
CA VAL A 180 20.02 6.21 -21.29
C VAL A 180 19.55 4.83 -20.85
N MET A 181 19.44 3.87 -21.77
CA MET A 181 19.07 2.49 -21.42
C MET A 181 20.11 1.81 -20.54
N GLN A 182 21.41 2.03 -20.80
CA GLN A 182 22.51 1.55 -19.96
C GLN A 182 22.40 2.08 -18.52
N ARG A 183 22.23 3.41 -18.35
CA ARG A 183 22.02 4.04 -17.04
C ARG A 183 20.78 3.55 -16.31
N LEU A 184 19.64 3.47 -17.00
CA LEU A 184 18.38 3.03 -16.38
C LEU A 184 18.41 1.56 -15.98
N GLY A 185 19.14 0.72 -16.71
CA GLY A 185 19.33 -0.69 -16.39
C GLY A 185 20.46 -0.96 -15.40
N GLY A 186 21.25 0.06 -15.04
CA GLY A 186 22.51 -0.09 -14.30
C GLY A 186 23.47 -1.04 -14.99
N MET A 187 23.54 -0.99 -16.32
CA MET A 187 24.30 -1.92 -17.17
C MET A 187 25.45 -1.19 -17.87
N GLY A 188 26.68 -1.56 -17.53
CA GLY A 188 27.88 -1.14 -18.23
C GLY A 188 28.46 -2.29 -19.04
N TRP A 189 29.03 -2.02 -20.21
CA TRP A 189 29.74 -3.04 -20.99
C TRP A 189 31.27 -2.88 -20.88
N ALA A 190 31.97 -3.97 -21.12
CA ALA A 190 33.42 -4.04 -21.17
C ALA A 190 33.86 -5.00 -22.28
N ASP A 191 34.77 -4.53 -23.12
CA ASP A 191 35.42 -5.34 -24.16
C ASP A 191 36.89 -5.51 -23.81
N TRP A 192 37.44 -6.69 -24.05
CA TRP A 192 38.85 -6.97 -23.84
C TRP A 192 39.44 -7.66 -25.07
N ASP A 193 40.29 -6.92 -25.78
CA ASP A 193 41.14 -7.45 -26.84
C ASP A 193 42.30 -8.20 -26.17
N LEU A 194 42.27 -9.54 -26.21
CA LEU A 194 43.27 -10.41 -25.58
C LEU A 194 44.59 -10.40 -26.35
N VAL A 195 44.58 -10.05 -27.64
CA VAL A 195 45.78 -10.00 -28.48
C VAL A 195 46.60 -8.74 -28.20
N ARG A 196 45.92 -7.59 -28.09
CA ARG A 196 46.52 -6.29 -27.76
C ARG A 196 46.57 -6.03 -26.26
N ASN A 197 45.97 -6.91 -25.47
CA ASN A 197 45.75 -6.75 -24.03
C ASN A 197 45.16 -5.37 -23.68
N THR A 198 44.12 -4.95 -24.42
CA THR A 198 43.49 -3.65 -24.26
C THR A 198 42.05 -3.83 -23.81
N ILE A 199 41.70 -3.25 -22.65
CA ILE A 199 40.34 -3.26 -22.12
C ILE A 199 39.68 -1.92 -22.47
N THR A 200 38.42 -1.97 -22.89
CA THR A 200 37.59 -0.80 -23.15
C THR A 200 36.33 -0.90 -22.30
N TRP A 201 35.98 0.17 -21.60
CA TRP A 201 34.79 0.24 -20.77
C TRP A 201 33.82 1.28 -21.28
N SER A 202 32.53 0.98 -21.13
CA SER A 202 31.48 1.99 -21.21
C SER A 202 31.59 3.01 -20.06
N ASP A 203 31.06 4.21 -20.30
CA ASP A 203 30.93 5.25 -19.29
C ASP A 203 30.19 4.79 -18.02
N GLU A 204 29.19 3.92 -18.18
CA GLU A 204 28.40 3.36 -17.09
C GLU A 204 29.19 2.35 -16.25
N THR A 205 30.12 1.61 -16.86
CA THR A 205 30.99 0.66 -16.15
C THR A 205 31.84 1.39 -15.11
N TYR A 206 32.39 2.56 -15.44
CA TYR A 206 33.11 3.39 -14.46
C TYR A 206 32.22 3.81 -13.27
N THR A 207 30.95 4.17 -13.53
CA THR A 207 29.99 4.53 -12.48
C THR A 207 29.63 3.33 -11.58
N ILE A 208 29.42 2.16 -12.19
CA ILE A 208 29.11 0.90 -11.49
C ILE A 208 30.25 0.49 -10.55
N PHE A 209 31.50 0.64 -10.96
CA PHE A 209 32.67 0.31 -10.15
C PHE A 209 33.12 1.46 -9.23
N ASP A 210 32.44 2.61 -9.27
CA ASP A 210 32.81 3.83 -8.53
C ASP A 210 34.29 4.21 -8.77
N ARG A 211 34.69 4.21 -10.05
CA ARG A 211 36.08 4.40 -10.48
C ARG A 211 36.24 5.67 -11.31
N ASP A 212 37.30 6.43 -11.02
CA ASP A 212 37.69 7.58 -11.83
C ASP A 212 38.16 7.14 -13.23
N ARG A 213 37.66 7.81 -14.27
CA ARG A 213 38.03 7.57 -15.67
C ARG A 213 39.52 7.82 -15.92
N ALA A 214 40.13 8.74 -15.18
CA ALA A 214 41.56 9.03 -15.29
C ALA A 214 42.43 7.82 -14.90
N ALA A 215 41.90 6.89 -14.08
CA ALA A 215 42.60 5.67 -13.68
C ALA A 215 42.50 4.54 -14.71
N GLY A 216 41.77 4.74 -15.83
CA GLY A 216 41.60 3.72 -16.86
C GLY A 216 40.73 2.53 -16.43
N PRO A 217 40.42 1.61 -17.35
CA PRO A 217 39.64 0.41 -17.06
C PRO A 217 40.41 -0.54 -16.14
N MET A 218 39.68 -1.26 -15.29
CA MET A 218 40.28 -2.19 -14.32
C MET A 218 40.66 -3.51 -15.00
N THR A 219 41.83 -4.04 -14.66
CA THR A 219 42.23 -5.39 -15.11
C THR A 219 41.53 -6.47 -14.30
N LEU A 220 41.52 -7.70 -14.82
CA LEU A 220 40.93 -8.83 -14.11
C LEU A 220 41.68 -9.17 -12.81
N GLU A 221 42.99 -8.95 -12.81
CA GLU A 221 43.85 -9.10 -11.63
C GLU A 221 43.50 -8.05 -10.57
N GLU A 222 43.33 -6.79 -10.97
CA GLU A 222 42.90 -5.71 -10.08
C GLU A 222 41.50 -5.96 -9.49
N LEU A 223 40.57 -6.52 -10.29
CA LEU A 223 39.21 -6.83 -9.84
C LEU A 223 39.20 -7.74 -8.60
N THR A 224 40.11 -8.71 -8.52
CA THR A 224 40.18 -9.64 -7.38
C THR A 224 40.44 -8.93 -6.04
N ALA A 225 41.07 -7.75 -6.05
CA ALA A 225 41.31 -6.98 -4.83
C ALA A 225 40.03 -6.32 -4.27
N TYR A 226 39.01 -6.13 -5.10
CA TYR A 226 37.75 -5.48 -4.71
C TYR A 226 36.63 -6.48 -4.39
N VAL A 227 36.71 -7.69 -4.93
CA VAL A 227 35.71 -8.75 -4.73
C VAL A 227 35.81 -9.29 -3.30
N LEU A 228 34.66 -9.55 -2.67
CA LEU A 228 34.64 -10.12 -1.32
C LEU A 228 35.33 -11.49 -1.31
N PRO A 229 36.12 -11.82 -0.26
CA PRO A 229 36.87 -13.08 -0.19
C PRO A 229 36.02 -14.34 -0.38
N GLU A 230 34.75 -14.28 0.05
CA GLU A 230 33.77 -15.36 -0.09
C GLU A 230 33.38 -15.65 -1.54
N ASP A 231 33.37 -14.62 -2.39
CA ASP A 231 32.88 -14.71 -3.78
C ASP A 231 34.04 -14.94 -4.78
N LEU A 232 35.31 -14.76 -4.35
CA LEU A 232 36.51 -14.93 -5.18
C LEU A 232 36.66 -16.32 -5.81
N PRO A 233 36.48 -17.45 -5.09
CA PRO A 233 36.71 -18.78 -5.67
C PRO A 233 35.79 -19.07 -6.85
N GLU A 234 34.52 -18.71 -6.73
CA GLU A 234 33.53 -18.94 -7.78
C GLU A 234 33.74 -18.02 -8.99
N LEU A 235 34.08 -16.75 -8.75
CA LEU A 235 34.39 -15.79 -9.80
C LEU A 235 35.65 -16.18 -10.58
N SER A 236 36.74 -16.57 -9.89
CA SER A 236 37.97 -17.04 -10.53
C SER A 236 37.72 -18.27 -11.39
N ALA A 237 36.95 -19.24 -10.89
CA ALA A 237 36.58 -20.41 -11.67
C ALA A 237 35.71 -20.05 -12.89
N ALA A 238 34.86 -19.03 -12.81
CA ALA A 238 34.08 -18.54 -13.95
C ALA A 238 34.97 -17.92 -15.02
N VAL A 239 35.92 -17.08 -14.61
CA VAL A 239 36.94 -16.50 -15.49
C VAL A 239 37.79 -17.56 -16.18
N GLU A 240 38.26 -18.57 -15.44
CA GLU A 240 39.06 -19.66 -16.00
C GLU A 240 38.30 -20.44 -17.08
N ARG A 241 36.98 -20.64 -16.90
CA ARG A 241 36.13 -21.28 -17.92
C ARG A 241 35.97 -20.41 -19.16
N LEU A 242 35.83 -19.11 -19.00
CA LEU A 242 35.71 -18.16 -20.10
C LEU A 242 36.97 -18.16 -20.96
N LEU A 243 38.14 -18.00 -20.33
CA LEU A 243 39.43 -17.90 -21.04
C LEU A 243 39.99 -19.27 -21.47
N GLY A 244 39.68 -20.34 -20.75
CA GLY A 244 40.19 -21.68 -21.07
C GLY A 244 39.34 -22.45 -22.07
N SER A 245 38.03 -22.19 -22.12
CA SER A 245 37.08 -23.00 -22.89
C SER A 245 36.01 -22.22 -23.64
N CYS A 246 36.12 -20.88 -23.68
CA CYS A 246 35.17 -19.97 -24.34
C CYS A 246 33.71 -20.22 -23.92
N ARG A 247 33.51 -20.61 -22.65
CA ARG A 247 32.17 -20.81 -22.10
C ARG A 247 31.62 -19.48 -21.59
N PRO A 248 30.39 -19.10 -22.00
CA PRO A 248 29.73 -17.93 -21.44
C PRO A 248 29.66 -17.96 -19.91
N VAL A 249 29.85 -16.79 -19.31
CA VAL A 249 29.74 -16.55 -17.87
C VAL A 249 28.44 -15.80 -17.62
N ASP A 250 27.69 -16.24 -16.62
CA ASP A 250 26.63 -15.47 -15.98
C ASP A 250 26.76 -15.72 -14.47
N HIS A 251 27.25 -14.73 -13.74
CA HIS A 251 27.61 -14.91 -12.34
C HIS A 251 27.35 -13.65 -11.53
N THR A 252 26.94 -13.82 -10.27
CA THR A 252 26.73 -12.72 -9.33
C THR A 252 27.75 -12.76 -8.21
N PHE A 253 28.35 -11.62 -7.89
CA PHE A 253 29.36 -11.50 -6.85
C PHE A 253 29.22 -10.14 -6.16
N ARG A 254 29.85 -9.98 -5.00
CA ARG A 254 29.90 -8.73 -4.26
C ARG A 254 31.29 -8.12 -4.37
N LEU A 255 31.34 -6.80 -4.49
CA LEU A 255 32.58 -6.04 -4.41
C LEU A 255 32.46 -4.91 -3.41
N THR A 256 33.59 -4.46 -2.88
CA THR A 256 33.69 -3.27 -2.05
C THR A 256 34.23 -2.13 -2.93
N THR A 257 33.47 -1.04 -3.02
CA THR A 257 33.91 0.18 -3.73
C THR A 257 35.02 0.89 -2.97
N ALA A 258 35.69 1.87 -3.60
CA ALA A 258 36.68 2.71 -2.94
C ALA A 258 36.12 3.47 -1.71
N GLY A 259 34.82 3.79 -1.73
CA GLY A 259 34.09 4.40 -0.61
C GLY A 259 33.71 3.43 0.52
N GLY A 260 34.05 2.13 0.41
CA GLY A 260 33.71 1.10 1.41
C GLY A 260 32.27 0.56 1.30
N GLU A 261 31.50 0.97 0.30
CA GLU A 261 30.17 0.43 0.04
C GLU A 261 30.27 -0.95 -0.63
N VAL A 262 29.55 -1.93 -0.11
CA VAL A 262 29.39 -3.24 -0.76
C VAL A 262 28.30 -3.15 -1.83
N ARG A 263 28.68 -3.45 -3.09
CA ARG A 263 27.77 -3.55 -4.23
C ARG A 263 27.58 -5.00 -4.67
N HIS A 264 26.36 -5.32 -5.09
CA HIS A 264 26.02 -6.62 -5.67
C HIS A 264 26.05 -6.51 -7.18
N MET A 265 26.96 -7.25 -7.80
CA MET A 265 27.22 -7.21 -9.23
C MET A 265 26.76 -8.50 -9.90
N ARG A 266 26.29 -8.38 -11.14
CA ARG A 266 26.17 -9.50 -12.07
C ARG A 266 27.09 -9.25 -13.25
N VAL A 267 27.92 -10.23 -13.59
CA VAL A 267 28.71 -10.23 -14.83
C VAL A 267 28.14 -11.25 -15.78
N VAL A 268 27.89 -10.82 -17.01
CA VAL A 268 27.58 -11.70 -18.14
C VAL A 268 28.65 -11.48 -19.19
N ALA A 269 29.40 -12.51 -19.58
CA ALA A 269 30.51 -12.35 -20.52
C ALA A 269 30.64 -13.55 -21.46
N GLU A 270 31.03 -13.27 -22.71
CA GLU A 270 31.28 -14.25 -23.77
C GLU A 270 32.64 -13.98 -24.41
N ALA A 271 33.28 -15.02 -24.93
CA ALA A 271 34.59 -14.92 -25.58
C ALA A 271 34.50 -15.38 -27.03
N GLU A 272 35.10 -14.61 -27.94
CA GLU A 272 35.29 -14.99 -29.34
C GLU A 272 36.64 -15.65 -29.52
N SER A 273 36.70 -16.68 -30.37
CA SER A 273 37.92 -17.46 -30.61
C SER A 273 38.44 -17.30 -32.03
N ASP A 274 39.75 -17.49 -32.19
CA ASP A 274 40.36 -17.66 -33.51
C ASP A 274 40.03 -19.03 -34.14
N VAL A 275 40.54 -19.25 -35.35
CA VAL A 275 40.39 -20.52 -36.10
C VAL A 275 41.03 -21.73 -35.41
N HIS A 276 41.84 -21.53 -34.37
CA HIS A 276 42.47 -22.57 -33.56
C HIS A 276 41.75 -22.81 -32.23
N GLY A 277 40.69 -22.05 -31.94
CA GLY A 277 39.89 -22.16 -30.72
C GLY A 277 40.51 -21.43 -29.52
N HIS A 278 41.48 -20.54 -29.73
CA HIS A 278 42.03 -19.68 -28.69
C HIS A 278 41.19 -18.39 -28.57
N PRO A 279 40.81 -17.94 -27.37
CA PRO A 279 40.06 -16.71 -27.23
C PRO A 279 40.91 -15.51 -27.65
N VAL A 280 40.33 -14.64 -28.47
CA VAL A 280 40.96 -13.42 -28.99
C VAL A 280 40.29 -12.15 -28.48
N GLU A 281 39.01 -12.22 -28.14
CA GLU A 281 38.23 -11.09 -27.66
C GLU A 281 37.21 -11.55 -26.61
N VAL A 282 36.96 -10.73 -25.60
CA VAL A 282 35.93 -10.97 -24.58
C VAL A 282 35.00 -9.78 -24.55
N HIS A 283 33.70 -10.05 -24.63
CA HIS A 283 32.65 -9.05 -24.51
C HIS A 283 31.84 -9.34 -23.25
N GLY A 284 31.60 -8.34 -22.41
CA GLY A 284 30.86 -8.54 -21.18
C GLY A 284 30.03 -7.33 -20.74
N PHE A 285 29.05 -7.61 -19.89
CA PHE A 285 28.20 -6.64 -19.25
C PHE A 285 28.26 -6.83 -17.74
N PHE A 286 28.34 -5.71 -17.03
CA PHE A 286 28.19 -5.61 -15.59
C PHE A 286 26.85 -4.96 -15.28
N GLN A 287 26.07 -5.58 -14.41
CA GLN A 287 24.83 -5.04 -13.91
C GLN A 287 24.91 -4.83 -12.39
N ASP A 288 24.60 -3.61 -11.93
CA ASP A 288 24.46 -3.33 -10.50
C ASP A 288 23.08 -3.79 -9.99
N LEU A 289 23.08 -4.81 -9.15
CA LEU A 289 21.92 -5.40 -8.49
C LEU A 289 21.72 -4.88 -7.06
N THR A 290 22.52 -3.92 -6.60
CA THR A 290 22.54 -3.46 -5.20
C THR A 290 21.19 -2.91 -4.75
N ALA A 291 20.57 -2.03 -5.55
CA ALA A 291 19.26 -1.47 -5.24
C ALA A 291 18.18 -2.57 -5.12
N THR A 292 18.19 -3.53 -6.05
CA THR A 292 17.27 -4.67 -6.08
C THR A 292 17.46 -5.57 -4.86
N LYS A 293 18.71 -5.90 -4.50
CA LYS A 293 19.01 -6.74 -3.33
C LYS A 293 18.65 -6.04 -2.01
N ARG A 294 18.89 -4.73 -1.90
CA ARG A 294 18.47 -3.92 -0.73
C ARG A 294 16.95 -3.89 -0.59
N ALA A 295 16.22 -3.63 -1.67
CA ALA A 295 14.76 -3.63 -1.65
C ALA A 295 14.19 -5.01 -1.27
N GLN A 296 14.78 -6.11 -1.78
CA GLN A 296 14.38 -7.46 -1.42
C GLN A 296 14.62 -7.77 0.07
N ALA A 297 15.77 -7.38 0.62
CA ALA A 297 16.08 -7.56 2.04
C ALA A 297 15.10 -6.78 2.94
N GLN A 298 14.85 -5.50 2.62
CA GLN A 298 13.89 -4.66 3.34
C GLN A 298 12.47 -5.22 3.32
N LEU A 299 12.03 -5.76 2.18
CA LEU A 299 10.71 -6.39 2.08
C LEU A 299 10.61 -7.62 2.99
N LEU A 300 11.65 -8.47 3.01
CA LEU A 300 11.67 -9.66 3.86
C LEU A 300 11.66 -9.29 5.35
N GLU A 301 12.47 -8.31 5.76
CA GLU A 301 12.48 -7.80 7.14
C GLU A 301 11.12 -7.22 7.54
N SER A 302 10.49 -6.42 6.68
CA SER A 302 9.16 -5.86 6.93
C SER A 302 8.10 -6.95 7.08
N GLN A 303 8.13 -7.99 6.23
CA GLN A 303 7.21 -9.12 6.33
C GLN A 303 7.41 -9.90 7.63
N GLN A 304 8.66 -10.15 8.03
CA GLN A 304 8.99 -10.83 9.28
C GLN A 304 8.50 -10.03 10.50
N ALA A 305 8.73 -8.72 10.51
CA ALA A 305 8.25 -7.84 11.57
C ALA A 305 6.71 -7.82 11.66
N ALA A 306 6.02 -7.78 10.52
CA ALA A 306 4.56 -7.82 10.47
C ALA A 306 4.00 -9.16 10.98
N LEU A 307 4.64 -10.29 10.63
CA LEU A 307 4.25 -11.61 11.14
C LEU A 307 4.47 -11.74 12.65
N ALA A 308 5.61 -11.25 13.16
CA ALA A 308 5.91 -11.24 14.58
C ALA A 308 4.89 -10.39 15.36
N HIS A 309 4.60 -9.18 14.89
CA HIS A 309 3.61 -8.29 15.49
C HIS A 309 2.20 -8.92 15.49
N ARG A 310 1.79 -9.56 14.39
CA ARG A 310 0.50 -10.26 14.32
C ARG A 310 0.43 -11.43 15.30
N SER A 311 1.52 -12.19 15.44
CA SER A 311 1.62 -13.29 16.40
C SER A 311 1.46 -12.77 17.84
N GLN A 312 2.15 -11.68 18.18
CA GLN A 312 2.04 -11.05 19.50
C GLN A 312 0.60 -10.58 19.79
N LEU A 313 -0.04 -9.87 18.86
CA LEU A 313 -1.43 -9.42 19.03
C LEU A 313 -2.41 -10.60 19.20
N THR A 314 -2.15 -11.72 18.52
CA THR A 314 -2.96 -12.93 18.66
C THR A 314 -2.77 -13.54 20.05
N ALA A 315 -1.53 -13.65 20.52
CA ALA A 315 -1.22 -14.16 21.86
C ALA A 315 -1.83 -13.27 22.98
N GLU A 316 -1.75 -11.95 22.84
CA GLU A 316 -2.38 -11.01 23.78
C GLU A 316 -3.90 -11.18 23.81
N ARG A 317 -4.54 -11.35 22.64
CA ARG A 317 -5.97 -11.64 22.54
C ARG A 317 -6.34 -12.97 23.19
N ASP A 318 -5.59 -14.03 22.93
CA ASP A 318 -5.81 -15.34 23.55
C ASP A 318 -5.73 -15.30 25.07
N VAL A 319 -4.79 -14.53 25.62
CA VAL A 319 -4.65 -14.34 27.07
C VAL A 319 -5.85 -13.57 27.62
N ALA A 320 -6.24 -12.48 26.96
CA ALA A 320 -7.40 -11.68 27.36
C ALA A 320 -8.69 -12.52 27.36
N GLU A 321 -8.94 -13.32 26.31
CA GLU A 321 -10.12 -14.17 26.19
C GLU A 321 -10.17 -15.25 27.29
N ARG A 322 -9.03 -15.88 27.61
CA ARG A 322 -8.97 -16.87 28.70
C ARG A 322 -9.22 -16.24 30.07
N LEU A 323 -8.68 -15.04 30.31
CA LEU A 323 -8.94 -14.29 31.54
C LEU A 323 -10.42 -13.91 31.63
N GLN A 324 -11.04 -13.48 30.54
CA GLN A 324 -12.48 -13.21 30.48
C GLN A 324 -13.29 -14.49 30.80
N HIS A 325 -13.02 -15.61 30.15
CA HIS A 325 -13.73 -16.86 30.45
C HIS A 325 -13.56 -17.34 31.91
N ALA A 326 -12.42 -17.04 32.54
CA ALA A 326 -12.18 -17.41 33.94
C ALA A 326 -12.87 -16.49 34.94
N LEU A 327 -12.98 -15.19 34.64
CA LEU A 327 -13.50 -14.19 35.57
C LEU A 327 -15.02 -13.99 35.44
N LEU A 328 -15.56 -14.17 34.25
CA LEU A 328 -16.90 -13.68 33.92
C LEU A 328 -18.01 -14.71 34.14
N PRO A 329 -19.26 -14.25 34.33
CA PRO A 329 -20.42 -15.13 34.33
C PRO A 329 -20.63 -15.75 32.93
N LEU A 330 -21.13 -16.98 32.88
CA LEU A 330 -21.50 -17.60 31.60
C LEU A 330 -22.80 -16.96 31.10
N THR A 331 -22.91 -16.74 29.79
CA THR A 331 -24.03 -15.98 29.21
C THR A 331 -25.37 -16.69 29.35
N HIS A 332 -25.42 -18.01 29.14
CA HIS A 332 -26.61 -18.83 29.34
C HIS A 332 -26.24 -20.22 29.87
N GLN A 333 -26.94 -20.68 30.90
CA GLN A 333 -26.80 -22.06 31.41
C GLN A 333 -28.00 -22.48 32.25
N SER A 334 -28.31 -23.78 32.23
CA SER A 334 -29.25 -24.43 33.16
C SER A 334 -28.46 -25.31 34.13
N LEU A 335 -28.54 -25.00 35.42
CA LEU A 335 -27.84 -25.74 36.48
C LEU A 335 -28.82 -26.55 37.32
N THR A 336 -28.40 -27.72 37.79
CA THR A 336 -29.12 -28.49 38.82
C THR A 336 -28.28 -28.55 40.10
N LEU A 337 -28.73 -27.90 41.17
CA LEU A 337 -28.03 -27.84 42.45
C LEU A 337 -28.99 -27.95 43.63
N ALA A 338 -28.67 -28.79 44.61
CA ALA A 338 -29.49 -29.02 45.81
C ALA A 338 -31.00 -29.28 45.53
N GLY A 339 -31.33 -29.93 44.41
CA GLY A 339 -32.74 -30.16 44.01
C GLY A 339 -33.43 -28.98 43.32
N LEU A 340 -32.75 -27.84 43.19
CA LEU A 340 -33.19 -26.70 42.39
C LEU A 340 -32.75 -26.86 40.93
N THR A 341 -33.58 -26.39 40.00
CA THR A 341 -33.16 -26.04 38.63
C THR A 341 -32.97 -24.53 38.57
N VAL A 342 -31.82 -24.07 38.10
CA VAL A 342 -31.45 -22.65 38.02
C VAL A 342 -31.08 -22.31 36.58
N ASP A 343 -31.99 -21.65 35.89
CA ASP A 343 -31.75 -21.11 34.55
C ASP A 343 -31.15 -19.71 34.68
N VAL A 344 -30.11 -19.44 33.89
CA VAL A 344 -29.35 -18.19 33.97
C VAL A 344 -29.29 -17.53 32.61
N ALA A 345 -29.46 -16.21 32.60
CA ALA A 345 -29.20 -15.36 31.46
C ALA A 345 -28.36 -14.16 31.89
N TYR A 346 -27.35 -13.87 31.09
CA TYR A 346 -26.47 -12.72 31.21
C TYR A 346 -26.23 -12.11 29.82
N HIS A 347 -26.71 -10.90 29.63
CA HIS A 347 -26.55 -10.11 28.41
C HIS A 347 -25.76 -8.83 28.74
N PRO A 348 -24.47 -8.73 28.42
CA PRO A 348 -23.70 -7.51 28.63
C PRO A 348 -24.04 -6.45 27.56
N LEU A 349 -24.01 -5.16 27.89
CA LEU A 349 -24.34 -4.04 27.00
C LEU A 349 -23.20 -3.72 26.01
N GLN A 350 -21.94 -3.80 26.43
CA GLN A 350 -20.79 -3.39 25.60
C GLN A 350 -20.37 -4.45 24.58
N GLU A 351 -20.55 -4.15 23.29
CA GLU A 351 -19.95 -4.90 22.19
C GLU A 351 -18.41 -4.84 22.25
N GLY A 352 -17.76 -6.01 22.30
CA GLY A 352 -16.29 -6.14 22.23
C GLY A 352 -15.59 -6.55 23.53
N LEU A 353 -16.11 -6.15 24.70
CA LEU A 353 -15.64 -6.69 25.99
C LEU A 353 -16.49 -7.89 26.44
N ASN A 354 -17.74 -8.01 26.00
CA ASN A 354 -18.69 -9.03 26.49
C ASN A 354 -18.81 -9.05 28.03
N VAL A 355 -18.63 -7.89 28.67
CA VAL A 355 -18.74 -7.74 30.13
C VAL A 355 -19.25 -6.36 30.50
N GLY A 356 -20.00 -6.29 31.60
CA GLY A 356 -20.13 -5.07 32.39
C GLY A 356 -20.21 -5.34 33.90
N GLY A 357 -21.02 -4.54 34.60
CA GLY A 357 -21.08 -4.48 36.07
C GLY A 357 -21.84 -5.64 36.70
N ASP A 358 -22.76 -6.26 35.96
CA ASP A 358 -23.66 -7.31 36.42
C ASP A 358 -22.98 -8.69 36.58
N TRP A 359 -23.37 -9.46 37.60
CA TRP A 359 -22.91 -10.84 37.77
C TRP A 359 -23.85 -11.75 38.54
N TYR A 360 -23.56 -13.05 38.45
CA TYR A 360 -24.18 -14.06 39.29
C TYR A 360 -23.20 -15.13 39.78
N SER A 361 -23.64 -15.89 40.79
CA SER A 361 -23.03 -17.15 41.21
C SER A 361 -24.13 -18.11 41.69
N ALA A 362 -24.19 -19.30 41.10
CA ALA A 362 -25.11 -20.37 41.52
C ALA A 362 -24.30 -21.66 41.69
N ILE A 363 -24.09 -22.07 42.94
CA ILE A 363 -23.22 -23.22 43.26
C ILE A 363 -23.83 -24.09 44.35
N LYS A 364 -23.48 -25.38 44.32
CA LYS A 364 -23.69 -26.28 45.45
C LYS A 364 -22.54 -26.08 46.44
N LEU A 365 -22.86 -25.86 47.72
CA LEU A 365 -21.89 -25.73 48.81
C LEU A 365 -21.42 -27.12 49.30
N PRO A 366 -20.30 -27.20 50.06
CA PRO A 366 -19.75 -28.47 50.53
C PRO A 366 -20.71 -29.30 51.39
N ASP A 367 -21.62 -28.65 52.11
CA ASP A 367 -22.66 -29.28 52.94
C ASP A 367 -23.87 -29.78 52.14
N GLY A 368 -23.87 -29.58 50.82
CA GLY A 368 -24.93 -30.00 49.91
C GLY A 368 -26.04 -28.98 49.70
N SER A 369 -26.03 -27.87 50.43
CA SER A 369 -26.93 -26.72 50.22
C SER A 369 -26.60 -25.96 48.93
N ALA A 370 -27.43 -25.00 48.54
CA ALA A 370 -27.23 -24.16 47.38
C ALA A 370 -26.99 -22.69 47.77
N LEU A 371 -26.01 -22.06 47.14
CA LEU A 371 -25.80 -20.61 47.18
C LEU A 371 -26.20 -19.99 45.85
N LEU A 372 -26.99 -18.94 45.91
CA LEU A 372 -27.41 -18.10 44.79
C LEU A 372 -27.00 -16.66 45.08
N VAL A 373 -26.34 -16.02 44.13
CA VAL A 373 -25.89 -14.64 44.22
C VAL A 373 -26.19 -13.95 42.91
N ILE A 374 -26.72 -12.73 42.98
CA ILE A 374 -26.81 -11.80 41.86
C ILE A 374 -26.39 -10.42 42.36
N GLY A 375 -25.75 -9.61 41.52
CA GLY A 375 -25.40 -8.25 41.86
C GLY A 375 -25.05 -7.42 40.65
N ASP A 376 -24.91 -6.12 40.91
CA ASP A 376 -24.54 -5.09 39.94
C ASP A 376 -23.56 -4.09 40.59
N VAL A 377 -22.51 -3.71 39.85
CA VAL A 377 -21.50 -2.73 40.25
C VAL A 377 -21.79 -1.44 39.52
N ALA A 378 -22.00 -0.36 40.28
CA ALA A 378 -22.18 0.96 39.72
C ALA A 378 -20.96 1.39 38.87
N GLY A 379 -21.24 1.81 37.63
CA GLY A 379 -20.25 2.26 36.67
C GLY A 379 -20.20 1.35 35.43
N HIS A 380 -19.23 1.58 34.56
CA HIS A 380 -19.07 0.78 33.34
C HIS A 380 -17.59 0.57 33.00
N GLY A 381 -17.30 -0.40 32.14
CA GLY A 381 -15.95 -0.69 31.66
C GLY A 381 -15.10 -1.48 32.67
N LEU A 382 -13.78 -1.47 32.46
CA LEU A 382 -12.87 -2.43 33.10
C LEU A 382 -12.83 -2.34 34.63
N ASP A 383 -13.00 -1.15 35.21
CA ASP A 383 -12.99 -0.96 36.67
C ASP A 383 -14.22 -1.61 37.34
N ALA A 384 -15.41 -1.52 36.70
CA ALA A 384 -16.62 -2.20 37.16
C ALA A 384 -16.45 -3.73 37.08
N VAL A 385 -15.88 -4.24 35.99
CA VAL A 385 -15.58 -5.67 35.80
C VAL A 385 -14.61 -6.20 36.85
N ALA A 386 -13.54 -5.45 37.14
CA ALA A 386 -12.56 -5.84 38.15
C ALA A 386 -13.17 -5.87 39.56
N THR A 387 -14.05 -4.92 39.86
CA THR A 387 -14.77 -4.85 41.13
C THR A 387 -15.78 -5.99 41.25
N MET A 388 -16.54 -6.26 40.20
CA MET A 388 -17.46 -7.39 40.08
C MET A 388 -16.74 -8.72 40.35
N ALA A 389 -15.60 -8.96 39.69
CA ALA A 389 -14.84 -10.19 39.87
C ALA A 389 -14.38 -10.36 41.32
N GLN A 390 -13.89 -9.29 41.96
CA GLN A 390 -13.52 -9.29 43.38
C GLN A 390 -14.71 -9.67 44.26
N LEU A 391 -15.84 -8.97 44.12
CA LEU A 391 -17.06 -9.24 44.90
C LEU A 391 -17.54 -10.69 44.71
N ARG A 392 -17.64 -11.14 43.46
CA ARG A 392 -18.08 -12.49 43.08
C ARG A 392 -17.25 -13.58 43.73
N PHE A 393 -15.92 -13.52 43.59
CA PHE A 393 -15.04 -14.57 44.11
C PHE A 393 -14.88 -14.48 45.64
N THR A 394 -14.83 -13.29 46.23
CA THR A 394 -14.76 -13.15 47.69
C THR A 394 -16.07 -13.60 48.35
N ALA A 395 -17.24 -13.25 47.81
CA ALA A 395 -18.54 -13.71 48.31
C ALA A 395 -18.62 -15.25 48.27
N LYS A 396 -18.25 -15.85 47.13
CA LYS A 396 -18.18 -17.30 46.96
C LYS A 396 -17.23 -17.95 47.97
N GLY A 397 -16.03 -17.41 48.13
CA GLY A 397 -15.04 -17.93 49.08
C GLY A 397 -15.55 -17.92 50.52
N MET A 398 -16.13 -16.79 50.98
CA MET A 398 -16.68 -16.69 52.33
C MET A 398 -17.88 -17.62 52.56
N ALA A 399 -18.77 -17.76 51.58
CA ALA A 399 -19.92 -18.65 51.69
C ALA A 399 -19.50 -20.13 51.78
N ILE A 400 -18.47 -20.56 51.04
CA ILE A 400 -17.91 -21.92 51.12
C ILE A 400 -17.41 -22.25 52.53
N THR A 401 -16.95 -21.25 53.29
CA THR A 401 -16.50 -21.43 54.69
C THR A 401 -17.62 -21.47 55.72
N GLY A 402 -18.89 -21.36 55.31
CA GLY A 402 -20.05 -21.37 56.20
C GLY A 402 -20.29 -20.04 56.92
N MET A 403 -19.74 -18.92 56.44
CA MET A 403 -19.97 -17.60 57.02
C MET A 403 -21.45 -17.19 56.86
N PRO A 404 -22.11 -16.66 57.91
CA PRO A 404 -23.48 -16.16 57.79
C PRO A 404 -23.60 -15.03 56.76
N LEU A 405 -24.66 -15.06 55.93
CA LEU A 405 -24.84 -14.12 54.82
C LEU A 405 -24.74 -12.63 55.20
N PRO A 406 -25.33 -12.14 56.33
CA PRO A 406 -25.16 -10.74 56.73
C PRO A 406 -23.71 -10.35 57.00
N ALA A 407 -22.93 -11.27 57.58
CA ALA A 407 -21.51 -11.04 57.84
C ALA A 407 -20.70 -10.98 56.55
N ILE A 408 -21.06 -11.78 55.54
CA ILE A 408 -20.44 -11.70 54.20
C ILE A 408 -20.65 -10.32 53.60
N LEU A 409 -21.89 -9.81 53.58
CA LEU A 409 -22.20 -8.46 53.09
C LEU A 409 -21.41 -7.37 53.82
N THR A 410 -21.31 -7.44 55.15
CA THR A 410 -20.49 -6.51 55.93
C THR A 410 -19.02 -6.55 55.51
N ARG A 411 -18.45 -7.75 55.29
CA ARG A 411 -17.06 -7.91 54.83
C ARG A 411 -16.85 -7.41 53.40
N LEU A 412 -17.79 -7.65 52.49
CA LEU A 412 -17.73 -7.12 51.12
C LEU A 412 -17.83 -5.60 51.09
N ASN A 413 -18.66 -5.00 51.96
CA ASN A 413 -18.72 -3.55 52.11
C ASN A 413 -17.37 -2.99 52.59
N THR A 414 -16.76 -3.62 53.60
CA THR A 414 -15.41 -3.23 54.05
C THR A 414 -14.39 -3.38 52.93
N LEU A 415 -14.43 -4.47 52.16
CA LEU A 415 -13.54 -4.69 51.01
C LEU A 415 -13.62 -3.51 50.04
N LEU A 416 -14.81 -3.16 49.56
CA LEU A 416 -14.99 -2.06 48.61
C LEU A 416 -14.45 -0.72 49.12
N LEU A 417 -14.68 -0.40 50.40
CA LEU A 417 -14.18 0.83 51.01
C LEU A 417 -12.65 0.92 51.11
N HIS A 418 -11.95 -0.22 51.08
CA HIS A 418 -10.49 -0.29 51.25
C HIS A 418 -9.74 -0.67 49.96
N THR A 419 -10.45 -1.05 48.90
CA THR A 419 -9.86 -1.35 47.58
C THR A 419 -9.68 -0.09 46.71
N ALA A 420 -10.36 1.02 47.04
CA ALA A 420 -10.44 2.20 46.16
C ALA A 420 -9.20 3.12 46.19
N GLU A 421 -8.21 2.86 45.33
CA GLU A 421 -7.33 3.92 44.78
C GLU A 421 -7.97 4.62 43.56
N ARG A 422 -9.09 4.10 43.04
CA ARG A 422 -9.80 4.59 41.85
C ARG A 422 -11.31 4.56 42.08
N SER A 423 -11.91 5.75 42.22
CA SER A 423 -13.36 6.02 42.28
C SER A 423 -14.15 5.30 43.39
N PHE A 424 -15.08 6.01 44.02
CA PHE A 424 -16.02 5.42 44.99
C PHE A 424 -16.96 4.45 44.25
N SER A 425 -16.60 3.17 44.17
CA SER A 425 -17.46 2.14 43.58
C SER A 425 -18.48 1.66 44.63
N THR A 426 -19.75 1.64 44.24
CA THR A 426 -20.83 1.05 45.01
C THR A 426 -21.39 -0.14 44.26
N ALA A 427 -22.02 -1.08 44.96
CA ALA A 427 -22.59 -2.26 44.33
C ALA A 427 -23.88 -2.68 45.02
N THR A 428 -24.83 -3.16 44.22
CA THR A 428 -26.05 -3.81 44.71
C THR A 428 -25.88 -5.33 44.65
N MET A 429 -26.51 -6.06 45.59
CA MET A 429 -26.40 -7.52 45.59
C MET A 429 -27.55 -8.20 46.35
N ILE A 430 -27.93 -9.39 45.91
CA ILE A 430 -28.67 -10.38 46.70
C ILE A 430 -27.82 -11.63 46.88
N MET A 431 -27.82 -12.18 48.09
CA MET A 431 -27.32 -13.53 48.36
C MET A 431 -28.42 -14.36 49.01
N ALA A 432 -28.62 -15.58 48.52
CA ALA A 432 -29.57 -16.52 49.07
C ALA A 432 -28.92 -17.91 49.26
N HIS A 433 -29.19 -18.50 50.41
CA HIS A 433 -28.75 -19.83 50.82
C HIS A 433 -29.97 -20.74 50.96
N TYR A 434 -30.01 -21.82 50.18
CA TYR A 434 -31.09 -22.79 50.20
C TYR A 434 -30.63 -24.11 50.83
N ASP A 435 -31.26 -24.48 51.93
CA ASP A 435 -31.09 -25.78 52.56
C ASP A 435 -32.16 -26.77 52.02
N PRO A 436 -31.76 -27.81 51.26
CA PRO A 436 -32.70 -28.79 50.73
C PRO A 436 -33.35 -29.67 51.81
N ALA A 437 -32.72 -29.86 52.97
CA ALA A 437 -33.26 -30.70 54.03
C ALA A 437 -34.48 -30.06 54.70
N THR A 438 -34.46 -28.73 54.85
CA THR A 438 -35.56 -27.95 55.45
C THR A 438 -36.42 -27.22 54.42
N SER A 439 -36.04 -27.23 53.14
CA SER A 439 -36.62 -26.40 52.07
C SER A 439 -36.59 -24.89 52.41
N LYS A 440 -35.67 -24.48 53.28
CA LYS A 440 -35.56 -23.11 53.77
C LYS A 440 -34.60 -22.31 52.89
N LEU A 441 -35.10 -21.22 52.34
CA LEU A 441 -34.32 -20.18 51.68
C LEU A 441 -34.07 -19.04 52.68
N THR A 442 -32.82 -18.80 53.03
CA THR A 442 -32.39 -17.64 53.81
C THR A 442 -31.70 -16.66 52.87
N TRP A 443 -32.05 -15.39 52.89
CA TRP A 443 -31.49 -14.42 51.95
C TRP A 443 -31.26 -13.05 52.58
N VAL A 444 -30.37 -12.29 51.96
CA VAL A 444 -29.96 -10.94 52.33
C VAL A 444 -29.90 -10.07 51.08
N GLN A 445 -29.99 -8.75 51.26
CA GLN A 445 -29.87 -7.79 50.16
C GLN A 445 -28.98 -6.61 50.56
N ALA A 446 -28.35 -6.00 49.56
CA ALA A 446 -27.71 -4.69 49.63
C ALA A 446 -28.19 -3.81 48.48
N GLY A 447 -29.23 -2.99 48.70
CA GLY A 447 -29.78 -2.03 47.75
C GLY A 447 -30.34 -2.59 46.43
N HIS A 448 -30.52 -3.91 46.31
CA HIS A 448 -30.86 -4.57 45.03
C HIS A 448 -32.39 -4.67 44.82
N PRO A 449 -32.89 -4.73 43.57
CA PRO A 449 -34.31 -4.96 43.28
C PRO A 449 -34.88 -6.22 43.98
N PRO A 450 -36.14 -6.17 44.47
CA PRO A 450 -36.71 -7.27 45.23
C PRO A 450 -36.92 -8.53 44.36
N PRO A 451 -36.62 -9.74 44.88
CA PRO A 451 -36.90 -10.98 44.17
C PRO A 451 -38.41 -11.16 43.89
N LEU A 452 -38.73 -11.75 42.74
CA LEU A 452 -40.10 -12.08 42.37
C LEU A 452 -40.39 -13.56 42.62
N LEU A 453 -41.36 -13.87 43.47
CA LEU A 453 -41.84 -15.23 43.74
C LEU A 453 -43.09 -15.51 42.90
N LEU A 454 -43.04 -16.56 42.09
CA LEU A 454 -44.23 -17.14 41.48
C LEU A 454 -44.71 -18.33 42.31
N ARG A 455 -45.96 -18.22 42.76
CA ARG A 455 -46.60 -19.23 43.62
C ARG A 455 -48.08 -19.31 43.29
N ARG A 456 -48.57 -20.54 43.09
CA ARG A 456 -50.00 -20.82 42.82
C ARG A 456 -50.59 -20.00 41.65
N GLY A 457 -49.79 -19.76 40.62
CA GLY A 457 -50.19 -18.99 39.43
C GLY A 457 -50.18 -17.46 39.60
N GLY A 458 -49.86 -16.96 40.80
CA GLY A 458 -49.63 -15.54 41.07
C GLY A 458 -48.15 -15.19 41.16
N ALA A 459 -47.86 -13.89 41.10
CA ALA A 459 -46.54 -13.30 41.23
C ALA A 459 -46.53 -12.29 42.40
N GLU A 460 -45.57 -12.41 43.31
CA GLU A 460 -45.43 -11.58 44.51
C GLU A 460 -43.97 -11.21 44.73
N TYR A 461 -43.68 -9.92 44.95
CA TYR A 461 -42.34 -9.48 45.31
C TYR A 461 -42.04 -9.79 46.78
N LEU A 462 -40.87 -10.34 47.06
CA LEU A 462 -40.46 -10.60 48.44
C LEU A 462 -40.15 -9.29 49.17
N THR A 463 -40.68 -9.14 50.39
CA THR A 463 -40.35 -8.00 51.26
C THR A 463 -38.86 -8.02 51.61
N PRO A 464 -38.07 -6.99 51.23
CA PRO A 464 -36.64 -6.98 51.47
C PRO A 464 -36.30 -6.80 52.95
N PRO A 465 -35.35 -7.58 53.50
CA PRO A 465 -34.78 -7.29 54.82
C PRO A 465 -33.96 -5.98 54.75
N ALA A 466 -33.60 -5.42 55.92
CA ALA A 466 -32.78 -4.20 55.96
C ALA A 466 -31.39 -4.41 55.35
N GLY A 467 -30.98 -3.48 54.50
CA GLY A 467 -29.67 -3.48 53.84
C GLY A 467 -29.52 -2.29 52.89
N ILE A 468 -28.39 -1.58 52.98
CA ILE A 468 -28.00 -0.47 52.10
C ILE A 468 -27.05 -0.99 51.00
N LEU A 469 -26.94 -0.34 49.85
CA LEU A 469 -25.95 -0.75 48.83
C LEU A 469 -24.52 -0.79 49.42
N LEU A 470 -23.71 -1.72 48.91
CA LEU A 470 -22.33 -1.90 49.35
C LEU A 470 -21.50 -0.67 48.97
N GLY A 471 -20.55 -0.30 49.84
CA GLY A 471 -19.65 0.84 49.63
C GLY A 471 -20.27 2.20 49.97
N ALA A 472 -21.57 2.27 50.29
CA ALA A 472 -22.23 3.53 50.62
C ALA A 472 -21.84 4.11 51.99
N VAL A 473 -21.65 3.25 52.99
CA VAL A 473 -21.36 3.68 54.37
C VAL A 473 -20.31 2.78 55.04
N PRO A 474 -19.46 3.31 55.95
CA PRO A 474 -18.43 2.53 56.64
C PRO A 474 -18.94 1.38 57.52
N ALA A 475 -20.08 1.59 58.18
CA ALA A 475 -20.65 0.65 59.14
C ALA A 475 -22.11 0.31 58.79
N PRO A 476 -22.33 -0.50 57.73
CA PRO A 476 -23.67 -0.89 57.31
C PRO A 476 -24.27 -1.93 58.27
N ARG A 477 -25.60 -2.01 58.28
CA ARG A 477 -26.35 -3.10 58.91
C ARG A 477 -27.09 -3.88 57.83
N TYR A 478 -26.84 -5.18 57.80
CA TYR A 478 -27.52 -6.13 56.92
C TYR A 478 -28.31 -7.14 57.75
N GLU A 479 -29.54 -7.43 57.33
CA GLU A 479 -30.41 -8.42 57.95
C GLU A 479 -30.75 -9.54 56.98
N ALA A 480 -31.04 -10.71 57.52
CA ALA A 480 -31.48 -11.86 56.76
C ALA A 480 -32.98 -12.08 56.91
N ALA A 481 -33.66 -12.35 55.80
CA ALA A 481 -35.01 -12.87 55.77
C ALA A 481 -34.99 -14.38 55.48
N SER A 482 -36.08 -15.07 55.79
CA SER A 482 -36.20 -16.50 55.52
C SER A 482 -37.60 -16.86 55.05
N MET A 483 -37.69 -17.80 54.11
CA MET A 483 -38.94 -18.38 53.65
C MET A 483 -38.76 -19.86 53.33
N HIS A 484 -39.86 -20.59 53.20
CA HIS A 484 -39.85 -21.96 52.68
C HIS A 484 -40.21 -21.95 51.19
N LEU A 485 -39.35 -22.52 50.36
CA LEU A 485 -39.66 -22.82 48.96
C LEU A 485 -40.46 -24.12 48.90
N ARG A 486 -41.62 -24.07 48.24
CA ARG A 486 -42.52 -25.20 48.08
C ARG A 486 -42.34 -25.80 46.68
N PRO A 487 -42.58 -27.11 46.52
CA PRO A 487 -42.60 -27.72 45.19
C PRO A 487 -43.51 -26.93 44.22
N GLY A 488 -42.98 -26.60 43.05
CA GLY A 488 -43.66 -25.78 42.04
C GLY A 488 -43.53 -24.26 42.21
N ASP A 489 -42.95 -23.77 43.31
CA ASP A 489 -42.56 -22.36 43.40
C ASP A 489 -41.44 -22.06 42.41
N GLN A 490 -41.47 -20.84 41.86
CA GLN A 490 -40.37 -20.29 41.07
C GLN A 490 -39.94 -18.96 41.67
N LEU A 491 -38.64 -18.70 41.72
CA LEU A 491 -38.06 -17.46 42.22
C LEU A 491 -37.23 -16.84 41.12
N LEU A 492 -37.47 -15.57 40.82
CA LEU A 492 -36.69 -14.79 39.87
C LEU A 492 -35.86 -13.74 40.62
N LEU A 493 -34.55 -13.84 40.47
CA LEU A 493 -33.58 -12.82 40.87
C LEU A 493 -33.12 -12.12 39.59
N TYR A 494 -33.00 -10.79 39.61
CA TYR A 494 -32.70 -10.02 38.40
C TYR A 494 -32.03 -8.69 38.74
N THR A 495 -31.20 -8.20 37.84
CA THR A 495 -30.62 -6.85 37.88
C THR A 495 -31.57 -5.83 37.27
N ASP A 496 -31.35 -4.55 37.57
CA ASP A 496 -32.23 -3.47 37.16
C ASP A 496 -32.32 -3.30 35.63
N GLY A 497 -31.31 -3.66 34.86
CA GLY A 497 -31.40 -3.64 33.39
C GLY A 497 -32.50 -4.53 32.79
N LEU A 498 -33.05 -5.51 33.54
CA LEU A 498 -34.25 -6.26 33.10
C LEU A 498 -35.54 -5.42 33.16
N ILE A 499 -35.59 -4.44 34.07
CA ILE A 499 -36.78 -3.63 34.35
C ILE A 499 -36.63 -2.18 33.89
N GLU A 500 -35.41 -1.68 33.74
CA GLU A 500 -35.14 -0.28 33.42
C GLU A 500 -35.65 0.08 32.02
N LYS A 501 -36.52 1.09 31.97
CA LYS A 501 -36.96 1.72 30.72
C LYS A 501 -36.96 3.24 30.86
N PRO A 502 -36.51 3.97 29.82
CA PRO A 502 -36.53 5.43 29.86
C PRO A 502 -37.95 5.97 30.09
N ARG A 503 -38.10 6.83 31.09
CA ARG A 503 -39.36 7.53 31.42
C ARG A 503 -40.51 6.62 31.88
N GLU A 504 -40.23 5.38 32.27
CA GLU A 504 -41.18 4.49 32.94
C GLU A 504 -40.93 4.57 34.46
N ASP A 505 -42.00 4.63 35.26
CA ASP A 505 -41.86 4.55 36.71
C ASP A 505 -41.54 3.10 37.15
N LEU A 506 -40.88 2.97 38.30
CA LEU A 506 -40.42 1.68 38.79
C LEU A 506 -41.58 0.70 39.05
N ASP A 507 -42.70 1.19 39.58
CA ASP A 507 -43.85 0.34 39.90
C ASP A 507 -44.47 -0.28 38.64
N THR A 508 -44.54 0.49 37.55
CA THR A 508 -44.99 0.05 36.23
C THR A 508 -44.02 -0.98 35.65
N SER A 509 -42.71 -0.74 35.74
CA SER A 509 -41.69 -1.70 35.31
C SER A 509 -41.76 -3.03 36.08
N LEU A 510 -41.98 -2.97 37.40
CA LEU A 510 -42.17 -4.15 38.24
C LEU A 510 -43.48 -4.88 37.88
N ALA A 511 -44.59 -4.18 37.73
CA ALA A 511 -45.87 -4.79 37.31
C ALA A 511 -45.75 -5.48 35.94
N ARG A 512 -45.01 -4.88 35.00
CA ARG A 512 -44.71 -5.46 33.68
C ARG A 512 -43.89 -6.75 33.80
N LEU A 513 -42.84 -6.76 34.62
CA LEU A 513 -42.03 -7.95 34.89
C LEU A 513 -42.90 -9.08 35.50
N ALA A 514 -43.68 -8.77 36.53
CA ALA A 514 -44.59 -9.73 37.17
C ALA A 514 -45.57 -10.35 36.15
N GLY A 515 -46.18 -9.52 35.31
CA GLY A 515 -47.09 -10.00 34.25
C GLY A 515 -46.40 -10.88 33.21
N ALA A 516 -45.17 -10.53 32.80
CA ALA A 516 -44.38 -11.36 31.86
C ALA A 516 -43.98 -12.70 32.47
N ALA A 517 -43.58 -12.71 33.75
CA ALA A 517 -43.25 -13.94 34.47
C ALA A 517 -44.45 -14.89 34.61
N VAL A 518 -45.64 -14.38 34.93
CA VAL A 518 -46.87 -15.19 35.02
C VAL A 518 -47.23 -15.81 33.67
N ARG A 519 -47.16 -15.03 32.58
CA ARG A 519 -47.41 -15.54 31.22
C ARG A 519 -46.39 -16.62 30.83
N SER A 520 -45.10 -16.35 31.03
CA SER A 520 -44.04 -17.32 30.73
C SER A 520 -44.21 -18.62 31.52
N ALA A 521 -44.60 -18.54 32.79
CA ALA A 521 -44.88 -19.72 33.60
C ALA A 521 -46.09 -20.53 33.10
N ALA A 522 -47.16 -19.85 32.64
CA ALA A 522 -48.34 -20.50 32.07
C ALA A 522 -48.02 -21.20 30.74
N ASP A 523 -47.21 -20.56 29.90
CA ASP A 523 -46.80 -21.08 28.58
C ASP A 523 -45.61 -22.04 28.64
N ARG A 524 -45.06 -22.29 29.84
CA ARG A 524 -43.83 -23.07 30.06
C ARG A 524 -42.62 -22.51 29.30
N GLY A 525 -42.59 -21.20 29.09
CA GLY A 525 -41.50 -20.48 28.41
C GLY A 525 -40.27 -20.23 29.27
N GLY A 526 -40.34 -20.46 30.59
CA GLY A 526 -39.19 -20.33 31.51
C GLY A 526 -38.57 -18.93 31.52
N LEU A 527 -37.24 -18.87 31.67
CA LEU A 527 -36.51 -17.60 31.63
C LEU A 527 -36.55 -16.95 30.23
N ASP A 528 -36.43 -17.73 29.16
CA ASP A 528 -36.43 -17.22 27.79
C ASP A 528 -37.73 -16.47 27.44
N GLY A 529 -38.88 -17.00 27.86
CA GLY A 529 -40.16 -16.33 27.68
C GLY A 529 -40.26 -14.98 28.41
N ILE A 530 -39.57 -14.84 29.56
CA ILE A 530 -39.49 -13.58 30.30
C ILE A 530 -38.60 -12.60 29.54
N LEU A 531 -37.41 -13.03 29.12
CA LEU A 531 -36.46 -12.19 28.40
C LEU A 531 -37.04 -11.70 27.07
N ASN A 532 -37.63 -12.59 26.27
CA ASN A 532 -38.26 -12.24 24.98
C ASN A 532 -39.38 -11.22 25.12
N ALA A 533 -40.06 -11.17 26.27
CA ALA A 533 -41.14 -10.21 26.52
C ALA A 533 -40.64 -8.84 27.02
N LEU A 534 -39.42 -8.76 27.57
CA LEU A 534 -38.94 -7.59 28.31
C LEU A 534 -37.71 -6.94 27.70
N VAL A 535 -36.82 -7.73 27.11
CA VAL A 535 -35.52 -7.30 26.59
C VAL A 535 -35.63 -7.02 25.10
N ASP A 536 -35.47 -5.76 24.74
CA ASP A 536 -35.33 -5.33 23.34
C ASP A 536 -33.85 -5.01 23.08
N PRO A 537 -33.18 -5.76 22.18
CA PRO A 537 -31.76 -5.55 21.88
C PRO A 537 -31.42 -4.13 21.42
N VAL A 538 -32.36 -3.40 20.82
CA VAL A 538 -32.15 -2.08 20.24
C VAL A 538 -32.28 -0.97 21.27
N THR A 539 -33.17 -1.12 22.26
CA THR A 539 -33.50 -0.05 23.21
C THR A 539 -32.92 -0.26 24.61
N ARG A 540 -32.29 -1.41 24.87
CA ARG A 540 -31.59 -1.73 26.12
C ARG A 540 -30.46 -0.74 26.42
N ARG A 541 -30.33 -0.37 27.69
CA ARG A 541 -29.36 0.64 28.17
C ARG A 541 -28.41 0.16 29.25
N ASP A 542 -28.64 -1.04 29.77
CA ASP A 542 -27.78 -1.64 30.79
C ASP A 542 -27.58 -3.15 30.55
N ASP A 543 -26.67 -3.74 31.29
CA ASP A 543 -26.52 -5.19 31.39
C ASP A 543 -27.81 -5.83 31.89
N VAL A 544 -28.07 -7.07 31.49
CA VAL A 544 -29.21 -7.84 32.01
C VAL A 544 -28.66 -9.12 32.59
N CYS A 545 -28.88 -9.33 33.87
CA CYS A 545 -28.64 -10.59 34.54
C CYS A 545 -29.93 -11.10 35.21
N ALA A 546 -30.23 -12.37 35.03
CA ALA A 546 -31.39 -13.01 35.65
C ALA A 546 -31.09 -14.46 36.04
N LEU A 547 -31.59 -14.86 37.21
CA LEU A 547 -31.62 -16.24 37.70
C LEU A 547 -33.07 -16.66 37.92
N HIS A 548 -33.53 -17.62 37.14
CA HIS A 548 -34.83 -18.27 37.32
C HIS A 548 -34.64 -19.59 38.05
N VAL A 549 -35.10 -19.65 39.30
CA VAL A 549 -34.89 -20.76 40.22
C VAL A 549 -36.21 -21.49 40.38
N SER A 550 -36.25 -22.79 40.11
CA SER A 550 -37.43 -23.62 40.30
C SER A 550 -37.15 -24.84 41.16
N LEU A 551 -38.07 -25.15 42.08
CA LEU A 551 -38.02 -26.37 42.87
C LEU A 551 -38.89 -27.44 42.17
N ARG A 552 -38.25 -28.43 41.55
CA ARG A 552 -38.96 -29.52 40.89
C ARG A 552 -39.81 -30.27 41.92
N SER A 553 -41.08 -30.51 41.59
CA SER A 553 -41.85 -31.54 42.29
C SER A 553 -41.14 -32.88 42.10
N PRO A 554 -40.95 -33.69 43.16
CA PRO A 554 -40.40 -35.03 43.00
C PRO A 554 -41.28 -35.77 42.00
N ALA A 555 -40.68 -36.23 40.90
CA ALA A 555 -41.37 -37.05 39.92
C ALA A 555 -41.93 -38.29 40.64
N ALA A 556 -43.22 -38.57 40.47
CA ALA A 556 -43.75 -39.88 40.84
C ALA A 556 -42.90 -40.94 40.11
N PRO A 557 -42.37 -41.97 40.80
CA PRO A 557 -41.52 -42.96 40.15
C PRO A 557 -42.32 -43.64 39.04
N GLY A 558 -41.91 -43.40 37.79
CA GLY A 558 -42.44 -44.13 36.64
C GLY A 558 -42.06 -45.61 36.72
N PRO A 559 -42.87 -46.53 36.18
CA PRO A 559 -42.62 -47.96 36.29
C PRO A 559 -41.30 -48.32 35.62
N ALA A 560 -40.44 -49.02 36.36
CA ALA A 560 -39.13 -49.49 35.90
C ALA A 560 -39.31 -50.44 34.71
N VAL A 561 -38.77 -50.06 33.54
CA VAL A 561 -38.66 -50.96 32.40
C VAL A 561 -37.36 -51.74 32.56
N SER A 562 -37.49 -53.05 32.77
CA SER A 562 -36.38 -54.00 32.81
C SER A 562 -35.67 -54.07 31.45
N ALA A 563 -34.41 -53.65 31.37
CA ALA A 563 -33.58 -53.88 30.20
C ALA A 563 -33.09 -55.34 30.19
N SER A 564 -33.53 -56.09 29.18
CA SER A 564 -33.01 -57.41 28.85
C SER A 564 -31.64 -57.25 28.18
N ALA A 565 -30.67 -58.05 28.62
CA ALA A 565 -29.32 -58.10 28.06
C ALA A 565 -29.36 -58.64 26.61
N VAL A 566 -28.61 -57.99 25.73
CA VAL A 566 -28.23 -58.57 24.42
C VAL A 566 -26.72 -58.76 24.43
N SER A 567 -26.34 -59.97 24.02
CA SER A 567 -25.04 -60.65 24.08
C SER A 567 -23.87 -59.96 23.40
#